data_AF-A0AAD3H455-F1
#
_entry.id   AF-A0AAD3H455-F1
#
_cell.length_a   1.000
_cell.length_b   1.000
_cell.length_c   1.000
_cell.angle_alpha   90.00
_cell.angle_beta   90.00
_cell.angle_gamma   90.00
#
_symmetry.space_group_name_H-M   'P 1'
#
loop_
_entity.id
_entity.type
_entity.pdbx_description
1 polymer ?
#
loop_
_entity_poly.entity_id
_entity_poly.type
_entity_poly.pdbx_seq_one_letter_code
_entity_poly.pdbx_strand_id
1 'polypeptide(L)'
;MDISTFQSNLDFIKSLYFHEEWKDEDCKNEILEAIEECNQKIEKAFGWSMHKLHEHKPSIEAVEKVTKKFPSTLPYEDEDDGQIPIQTAAATDDGCEYVPILATEGIKHKVGGEDARGGLLMIDPSDDDDEMNTLQIFSNYGDNSDDDAKKVNVMKELRRSGLLLKKDIRDYHLLQYSCYEPTKERFEYLVNWDPDALIETRVDDEPLIHYMANAEDSIHLLLKAGFKYHPKIGGLLFIKDSNGIIAFDTICNEIGETKTMDILHDILSPTRDFPILHHVFTKAPKHKDLFMKKFPWAYHLKDHNGRALHQAVLAAGPDVMNVHNELFASLSDNKIQRKDPINTLYPFAAMAVGEHADLDKCYYLLRRQPSVLERRSRAENIRRRKKRKVSK
;
A
#
# COMPACT_ATOMS: atom_id res chain seq x y z
N MET A 1 -4.47 10.61 45.21
CA MET A 1 -4.23 9.37 45.98
C MET A 1 -3.52 8.43 45.03
N ASP A 2 -2.35 7.89 45.36
CA ASP A 2 -1.69 6.94 44.45
C ASP A 2 -2.45 5.59 44.44
N ILE A 3 -2.30 4.83 43.36
CA ILE A 3 -2.99 3.54 43.17
C ILE A 3 -2.66 2.56 44.31
N SER A 4 -1.43 2.60 44.83
CA SER A 4 -1.02 1.74 45.96
C SER A 4 -1.75 2.04 47.27
N THR A 5 -2.04 3.31 47.54
CA THR A 5 -2.77 3.77 48.73
C THR A 5 -4.21 3.31 48.63
N PHE A 6 -4.82 3.48 47.46
CA PHE A 6 -6.17 2.97 47.22
C PHE A 6 -6.22 1.44 47.38
N GLN A 7 -5.25 0.72 46.80
CA GLN A 7 -5.14 -0.72 46.91
C GLN A 7 -5.02 -1.18 48.36
N SER A 8 -4.17 -0.51 49.13
CA SER A 8 -3.98 -0.82 50.56
C SER A 8 -5.26 -0.58 51.36
N ASN A 9 -6.00 0.48 51.04
CA ASN A 9 -7.30 0.74 51.67
C ASN A 9 -8.34 -0.32 51.27
N LEU A 10 -8.37 -0.74 50.00
CA LEU A 10 -9.29 -1.77 49.53
C LEU A 10 -8.97 -3.13 50.17
N ASP A 11 -7.69 -3.49 50.25
CA ASP A 11 -7.23 -4.73 50.85
C ASP A 11 -7.48 -4.72 52.37
N PHE A 12 -7.32 -3.57 53.03
CA PHE A 12 -7.70 -3.37 54.42
C PHE A 12 -9.20 -3.57 54.63
N ILE A 13 -10.06 -2.94 53.82
CA ILE A 13 -11.51 -3.11 53.91
C ILE A 13 -11.90 -4.58 53.68
N LYS A 14 -11.29 -5.25 52.68
CA LYS A 14 -11.50 -6.69 52.46
C LYS A 14 -11.05 -7.52 53.66
N SER A 15 -9.94 -7.16 54.31
CA SER A 15 -9.47 -7.88 55.50
C SER A 15 -10.41 -7.74 56.70
N LEU A 16 -11.06 -6.57 56.85
CA LEU A 16 -12.10 -6.35 57.86
C LEU A 16 -13.33 -7.21 57.56
N TYR A 17 -13.70 -7.35 56.28
CA TYR A 17 -14.83 -8.17 55.84
C TYR A 17 -14.67 -9.66 56.20
N PHE A 18 -13.44 -10.19 56.11
CA PHE A 18 -13.15 -11.59 56.46
C PHE A 18 -12.88 -11.82 57.96
N HIS A 19 -13.03 -10.80 58.80
CA HIS A 19 -12.85 -10.96 60.24
C HIS A 19 -14.11 -11.60 60.86
N GLU A 20 -13.97 -12.77 61.50
CA GLU A 20 -15.07 -13.59 62.06
C GLU A 20 -15.96 -12.88 63.09
N GLU A 21 -15.60 -11.67 63.53
CA GLU A 21 -16.30 -10.92 64.58
C GLU A 21 -17.54 -10.17 64.09
N TRP A 22 -17.72 -9.97 62.78
CA TRP A 22 -18.94 -9.36 62.23
C TRP A 22 -20.02 -10.44 62.10
N LYS A 23 -20.89 -10.52 63.11
CA LYS A 23 -22.03 -11.48 63.13
C LYS A 23 -23.28 -10.97 62.42
N ASP A 24 -23.34 -9.68 62.11
CA ASP A 24 -24.47 -9.04 61.45
C ASP A 24 -24.29 -9.14 59.93
N GLU A 25 -25.15 -9.95 59.29
CA GLU A 25 -25.11 -10.20 57.85
C GLU A 25 -25.60 -8.97 57.05
N ASP A 26 -26.51 -8.16 57.63
CA ASP A 26 -27.01 -6.96 56.96
C ASP A 26 -25.88 -5.93 56.85
N CYS A 27 -25.10 -5.75 57.92
CA CYS A 27 -23.96 -4.83 57.92
C CYS A 27 -22.84 -5.27 56.95
N LYS A 28 -22.62 -6.58 56.77
CA LYS A 28 -21.71 -7.11 55.76
C LYS A 28 -22.17 -6.77 54.35
N ASN A 29 -23.46 -6.93 54.07
CA ASN A 29 -24.03 -6.63 52.76
C ASN A 29 -23.90 -5.13 52.44
N GLU A 30 -24.19 -4.24 53.39
CA GLU A 30 -24.01 -2.78 53.21
C GLU A 30 -22.54 -2.41 52.89
N ILE A 31 -21.57 -3.04 53.54
CA ILE A 31 -20.14 -2.80 53.27
C ILE A 31 -19.76 -3.30 51.87
N LEU A 32 -20.24 -4.48 51.44
CA LEU A 32 -19.99 -4.97 50.09
C LEU A 32 -20.58 -4.05 49.03
N GLU A 33 -21.81 -3.59 49.21
CA GLU A 33 -22.46 -2.65 48.31
C GLU A 33 -21.66 -1.35 48.19
N ALA A 34 -21.18 -0.80 49.31
CA ALA A 34 -20.35 0.41 49.31
C ALA A 34 -18.99 0.20 48.60
N ILE A 35 -18.37 -0.97 48.75
CA ILE A 35 -17.12 -1.32 48.04
C ILE A 35 -17.38 -1.44 46.54
N GLU A 36 -18.47 -2.09 46.15
CA GLU A 36 -18.85 -2.27 44.75
C GLU A 36 -19.14 -0.91 44.09
N GLU A 37 -19.92 -0.04 44.75
CA GLU A 37 -20.18 1.33 44.29
C GLU A 37 -18.88 2.13 44.15
N CYS A 38 -17.96 1.99 45.10
CA CYS A 38 -16.65 2.65 45.05
C CYS A 38 -15.81 2.15 43.87
N ASN A 39 -15.76 0.83 43.63
CA ASN A 39 -15.05 0.25 42.49
C ASN A 39 -15.65 0.72 41.17
N GLN A 40 -16.97 0.71 41.02
CA GLN A 40 -17.65 1.20 39.81
C GLN A 40 -17.31 2.66 39.52
N LYS A 41 -17.33 3.53 40.56
CA LYS A 41 -16.93 4.94 40.41
C LYS A 41 -15.47 5.11 39.97
N ILE A 42 -14.58 4.24 40.46
CA ILE A 42 -13.16 4.27 40.12
C ILE A 42 -12.92 3.75 38.71
N GLU A 43 -13.58 2.67 38.31
CA GLU A 43 -13.55 2.15 36.95
C GLU A 43 -14.09 3.19 35.97
N LYS A 44 -15.19 3.88 36.30
CA LYS A 44 -15.71 5.00 35.50
C LYS A 44 -14.69 6.12 35.37
N ALA A 45 -14.06 6.52 36.47
CA ALA A 45 -13.06 7.58 36.46
C ALA A 45 -11.81 7.19 35.64
N PHE A 46 -11.33 5.95 35.75
CA PHE A 46 -10.22 5.47 34.94
C PHE A 46 -10.60 5.32 33.47
N GLY A 47 -11.77 4.76 33.16
CA GLY A 47 -12.29 4.67 31.79
C GLY A 47 -12.29 6.04 31.11
N TRP A 48 -12.89 7.04 31.76
CA TRP A 48 -12.86 8.42 31.26
C TRP A 48 -11.42 8.97 31.11
N SER A 49 -10.55 8.70 32.08
CA SER A 49 -9.14 9.14 32.00
C SER A 49 -8.37 8.49 30.85
N MET A 50 -8.78 7.28 30.41
CA MET A 50 -8.14 6.53 29.32
C MET A 50 -8.46 7.13 27.93
N HIS A 51 -9.54 7.88 27.77
CA HIS A 51 -9.77 8.70 26.56
C HIS A 51 -8.81 9.90 26.50
N LYS A 52 -8.25 10.31 27.65
CA LYS A 52 -7.42 11.51 27.81
C LYS A 52 -5.93 11.23 27.93
N LEU A 53 -5.48 10.09 27.42
CA LEU A 53 -4.06 9.71 27.43
C LEU A 53 -3.19 10.75 26.71
N HIS A 54 -3.71 11.35 25.64
CA HIS A 54 -3.03 12.42 24.91
C HIS A 54 -2.88 13.72 25.73
N GLU A 55 -3.84 14.02 26.62
CA GLU A 55 -3.79 15.19 27.51
C GLU A 55 -2.84 14.96 28.70
N HIS A 56 -2.97 13.80 29.36
CA HIS A 56 -2.31 13.51 30.64
C HIS A 56 -0.93 12.87 30.50
N LYS A 57 -0.66 12.22 29.38
CA LYS A 57 0.62 11.56 29.04
C LYS A 57 1.19 10.70 30.18
N PRO A 58 0.39 9.79 30.78
CA PRO A 58 0.89 8.90 31.82
C PRO A 58 1.98 7.96 31.27
N SER A 59 2.85 7.40 32.11
CA SER A 59 3.79 6.40 31.59
C SER A 59 3.07 5.15 31.07
N ILE A 60 3.64 4.49 30.06
CA ILE A 60 3.12 3.21 29.55
C ILE A 60 2.95 2.18 30.68
N GLU A 61 3.89 2.14 31.64
CA GLU A 61 3.79 1.26 32.82
C GLU A 61 2.58 1.60 33.71
N ALA A 62 2.21 2.87 33.83
CA ALA A 62 1.02 3.27 34.57
C ALA A 62 -0.25 2.82 33.85
N VAL A 63 -0.33 2.99 32.54
CA VAL A 63 -1.44 2.49 31.71
C VAL A 63 -1.57 0.97 31.80
N GLU A 64 -0.45 0.24 31.71
CA GLU A 64 -0.41 -1.21 31.89
C GLU A 64 -0.90 -1.65 33.27
N LYS A 65 -0.50 -0.94 34.35
CA LYS A 65 -0.97 -1.24 35.71
C LYS A 65 -2.48 -1.01 35.85
N VAL A 66 -3.01 0.09 35.31
CA VAL A 66 -4.44 0.41 35.35
C VAL A 66 -5.24 -0.64 34.57
N THR A 67 -4.86 -0.94 33.34
CA THR A 67 -5.58 -1.89 32.47
C THR A 67 -5.56 -3.33 33.00
N LYS A 68 -4.45 -3.77 33.62
CA LYS A 68 -4.40 -5.08 34.31
C LYS A 68 -5.27 -5.12 35.57
N LYS A 69 -5.40 -3.99 36.27
CA LYS A 69 -6.14 -3.91 37.53
C LYS A 69 -7.64 -3.73 37.30
N PHE A 70 -8.01 -2.94 36.30
CA PHE A 70 -9.38 -2.53 35.97
C PHE A 70 -9.65 -2.78 34.48
N PRO A 71 -9.74 -4.04 34.03
CA PRO A 71 -9.87 -4.36 32.60
C PRO A 71 -11.17 -3.86 31.97
N SER A 72 -12.21 -3.57 32.77
CA SER A 72 -13.46 -2.92 32.33
C SER A 72 -13.26 -1.49 31.81
N THR A 73 -12.08 -0.89 32.05
CA THR A 73 -11.72 0.42 31.49
C THR A 73 -11.36 0.36 30.00
N LEU A 74 -10.99 -0.81 29.47
CA LEU A 74 -10.58 -0.97 28.07
C LEU A 74 -11.75 -0.89 27.07
N PRO A 75 -12.93 -1.48 27.35
CA PRO A 75 -14.12 -1.29 26.52
C PRO A 75 -15.02 -0.15 27.03
N TYR A 76 -14.49 0.77 27.85
CA TYR A 76 -15.29 1.87 28.39
C TYR A 76 -15.62 2.83 27.25
N GLU A 77 -16.90 3.01 26.94
CA GLU A 77 -17.36 3.93 25.90
C GLU A 77 -17.45 5.36 26.47
N ASP A 78 -16.97 6.35 25.72
CA ASP A 78 -17.22 7.74 26.09
C ASP A 78 -18.68 8.15 25.88
N GLU A 79 -19.08 9.24 26.54
CA GLU A 79 -20.48 9.70 26.52
C GLU A 79 -20.82 10.51 25.26
N ASP A 80 -19.81 10.95 24.51
CA ASP A 80 -19.97 11.90 23.40
C ASP A 80 -20.16 11.16 22.07
N ASP A 81 -19.23 10.25 21.76
CA ASP A 81 -19.14 9.56 20.48
C ASP A 81 -19.31 8.04 20.62
N GLY A 82 -19.18 7.50 21.84
CA GLY A 82 -19.22 6.06 22.11
C GLY A 82 -17.90 5.36 21.79
N GLN A 83 -16.82 6.10 21.55
CA GLN A 83 -15.52 5.51 21.30
C GLN A 83 -15.02 4.77 22.52
N ILE A 84 -14.14 3.78 22.30
CA ILE A 84 -13.34 3.16 23.36
C ILE A 84 -11.91 3.75 23.39
N PRO A 85 -11.15 3.66 24.50
CA PRO A 85 -9.88 4.35 24.66
C PRO A 85 -8.84 4.14 23.55
N ILE A 86 -8.81 2.95 22.93
CA ILE A 86 -7.87 2.68 21.84
C ILE A 86 -8.20 3.46 20.56
N GLN A 87 -9.47 3.77 20.30
CA GLN A 87 -9.90 4.58 19.16
C GLN A 87 -9.49 6.04 19.37
N THR A 88 -9.81 6.61 20.54
CA THR A 88 -9.37 7.97 20.90
C THR A 88 -7.84 8.11 20.94
N ALA A 89 -7.14 7.08 21.42
CA ALA A 89 -5.68 7.02 21.39
C ALA A 89 -5.13 6.97 19.96
N ALA A 90 -5.74 6.21 19.05
CA ALA A 90 -5.33 6.12 17.65
C ALA A 90 -5.53 7.44 16.89
N ALA A 91 -6.60 8.17 17.22
CA ALA A 91 -6.96 9.44 16.60
C ALA A 91 -6.03 10.62 16.99
N THR A 92 -5.26 10.49 18.08
CA THR A 92 -4.45 11.59 18.63
C THR A 92 -2.95 11.32 18.54
N ASP A 93 -2.14 12.34 18.26
CA ASP A 93 -0.69 12.17 18.09
C ASP A 93 0.03 11.73 19.38
N ASP A 94 -0.34 12.33 20.51
CA ASP A 94 0.22 11.95 21.80
C ASP A 94 -0.44 10.67 22.38
N GLY A 95 -1.64 10.32 21.92
CA GLY A 95 -2.31 9.08 22.33
C GLY A 95 -1.78 7.84 21.59
N CYS A 96 -1.23 8.01 20.39
CA CYS A 96 -0.91 6.89 19.52
C CYS A 96 0.12 5.91 20.12
N GLU A 97 1.00 6.39 21.01
CA GLU A 97 2.01 5.58 21.71
C GLU A 97 1.42 4.53 22.66
N TYR A 98 0.17 4.72 23.11
CA TYR A 98 -0.51 3.78 23.99
C TYR A 98 -1.23 2.66 23.22
N VAL A 99 -1.43 2.79 21.91
CA VAL A 99 -2.16 1.80 21.10
C VAL A 99 -1.60 0.37 21.24
N PRO A 100 -0.27 0.12 21.23
CA PRO A 100 0.25 -1.24 21.41
C PRO A 100 -0.11 -1.88 22.76
N ILE A 101 -0.04 -1.12 23.85
CA ILE A 101 -0.36 -1.65 25.18
C ILE A 101 -1.87 -1.87 25.34
N LEU A 102 -2.69 -0.93 24.84
CA LEU A 102 -4.15 -1.06 24.86
C LEU A 102 -4.62 -2.27 24.06
N ALA A 103 -4.09 -2.48 22.85
CA ALA A 103 -4.42 -3.66 22.04
C ALA A 103 -3.98 -4.96 22.71
N THR A 104 -2.77 -4.98 23.30
CA THR A 104 -2.21 -6.17 23.94
C THR A 104 -3.01 -6.59 25.17
N GLU A 105 -3.37 -5.65 26.04
CA GLU A 105 -4.24 -5.93 27.18
C GLU A 105 -5.68 -6.20 26.73
N GLY A 106 -6.17 -5.48 25.72
CA GLY A 106 -7.49 -5.68 25.11
C GLY A 106 -7.71 -7.10 24.60
N ILE A 107 -6.69 -7.74 24.01
CA ILE A 107 -6.77 -9.14 23.57
C ILE A 107 -7.00 -10.09 24.75
N LYS A 108 -6.32 -9.88 25.88
CA LYS A 108 -6.47 -10.74 27.07
C LYS A 108 -7.89 -10.67 27.63
N HIS A 109 -8.54 -9.52 27.45
CA HIS A 109 -9.88 -9.24 27.94
C HIS A 109 -10.97 -9.30 26.87
N LYS A 110 -10.64 -9.76 25.65
CA LYS A 110 -11.57 -9.88 24.51
C LYS A 110 -12.33 -8.59 24.16
N VAL A 111 -11.65 -7.45 24.25
CA VAL A 111 -12.23 -6.14 23.88
C VAL A 111 -12.61 -6.14 22.40
N GLY A 112 -13.90 -5.88 22.12
CA GLY A 112 -14.50 -5.94 20.79
C GLY A 112 -14.83 -7.35 20.28
N GLY A 113 -14.58 -8.41 21.07
CA GLY A 113 -14.77 -9.80 20.66
C GLY A 113 -13.47 -10.53 20.28
N GLU A 114 -13.57 -11.80 19.90
CA GLU A 114 -12.41 -12.68 19.68
C GLU A 114 -11.54 -12.25 18.47
N ASP A 115 -12.15 -11.71 17.43
CA ASP A 115 -11.47 -11.32 16.19
C ASP A 115 -11.11 -9.83 16.13
N ALA A 116 -11.53 -9.02 17.11
CA ALA A 116 -11.33 -7.57 17.10
C ALA A 116 -9.89 -7.13 17.45
N ARG A 117 -9.02 -8.09 17.81
CA ARG A 117 -7.61 -7.85 18.19
C ARG A 117 -7.46 -6.77 19.27
N GLY A 118 -8.28 -6.87 20.31
CA GLY A 118 -8.25 -5.94 21.44
C GLY A 118 -8.71 -4.53 21.08
N GLY A 119 -9.73 -4.42 20.23
CA GLY A 119 -10.30 -3.17 19.76
C GLY A 119 -9.70 -2.61 18.47
N LEU A 120 -8.55 -3.12 18.00
CA LEU A 120 -7.91 -2.61 16.77
C LEU A 120 -8.79 -2.69 15.51
N LEU A 121 -9.73 -3.63 15.46
CA LEU A 121 -10.66 -3.82 14.34
C LEU A 121 -12.10 -3.43 14.68
N MET A 122 -12.31 -2.76 15.81
CA MET A 122 -13.62 -2.19 16.11
C MET A 122 -13.84 -0.95 15.25
N ILE A 123 -15.02 -0.91 14.63
CA ILE A 123 -15.55 0.27 13.95
C ILE A 123 -15.69 1.40 14.97
N ASP A 124 -15.24 2.58 14.58
CA ASP A 124 -15.39 3.80 15.35
C ASP A 124 -16.81 4.34 15.20
N PRO A 125 -17.56 4.46 16.29
CA PRO A 125 -18.92 4.98 16.24
C PRO A 125 -19.01 6.48 15.91
N SER A 126 -17.90 7.23 15.98
CA SER A 126 -17.88 8.66 15.64
C SER A 126 -17.87 8.92 14.12
N ASP A 127 -17.64 7.89 13.32
CA ASP A 127 -17.49 8.00 11.88
C ASP A 127 -18.81 7.71 11.17
N ASP A 128 -19.60 8.77 10.97
CA ASP A 128 -20.93 8.70 10.36
C ASP A 128 -20.91 8.22 8.90
N ASP A 129 -19.77 8.33 8.19
CA ASP A 129 -19.69 8.14 6.74
C ASP A 129 -18.87 6.91 6.30
N ASP A 130 -17.74 6.60 6.96
CA ASP A 130 -16.77 5.62 6.44
C ASP A 130 -16.63 4.31 7.27
N GLU A 131 -17.34 4.18 8.40
CA GLU A 131 -17.25 3.03 9.32
C GLU A 131 -15.78 2.61 9.61
N MET A 132 -14.87 3.57 9.78
CA MET A 132 -13.45 3.26 9.95
C MET A 132 -13.18 2.48 11.23
N ASN A 133 -12.35 1.44 11.14
CA ASN A 133 -11.80 0.81 12.33
C ASN A 133 -10.56 1.54 12.86
N THR A 134 -10.11 1.16 14.07
CA THR A 134 -8.95 1.77 14.72
C THR A 134 -7.67 1.73 13.87
N LEU A 135 -7.42 0.68 13.08
CA LEU A 135 -6.26 0.65 12.17
C LEU A 135 -6.39 1.65 11.00
N GLN A 136 -7.60 1.85 10.48
CA GLN A 136 -7.88 2.86 9.45
C GLN A 136 -7.68 4.26 10.01
N ILE A 137 -8.23 4.58 11.18
CA ILE A 137 -8.00 5.85 11.90
C ILE A 137 -6.51 6.09 12.12
N PHE A 138 -5.81 5.03 12.55
CA PHE A 138 -4.38 5.09 12.77
C PHE A 138 -3.59 5.38 11.48
N SER A 139 -4.11 4.94 10.34
CA SER A 139 -3.51 5.16 9.01
C SER A 139 -3.94 6.48 8.38
N ASN A 140 -5.05 7.06 8.82
CA ASN A 140 -5.69 8.23 8.22
C ASN A 140 -4.92 9.53 8.44
N TYR A 141 -5.10 10.46 7.51
CA TYR A 141 -4.72 11.85 7.60
C TYR A 141 -5.66 12.59 8.56
N GLY A 142 -5.45 12.38 9.87
CA GLY A 142 -6.06 13.21 10.90
C GLY A 142 -5.50 14.64 10.88
N ASP A 143 -6.24 15.57 11.46
CA ASP A 143 -6.19 17.01 11.13
C ASP A 143 -4.86 17.76 11.39
N ASN A 144 -3.86 17.19 12.06
CA ASN A 144 -2.61 17.92 12.38
C ASN A 144 -1.41 17.03 12.74
N SER A 145 -1.18 15.90 12.06
CA SER A 145 -0.06 15.03 12.47
C SER A 145 1.31 15.56 12.02
N ASP A 146 1.91 16.45 12.82
CA ASP A 146 3.35 16.78 12.75
C ASP A 146 4.24 15.57 13.09
N ASP A 147 3.66 14.42 13.47
CA ASP A 147 4.37 13.26 13.99
C ASP A 147 4.06 11.93 13.30
N ASP A 148 4.08 11.93 11.97
CA ASP A 148 3.94 10.71 11.16
C ASP A 148 4.96 9.61 11.55
N ALA A 149 6.17 10.03 11.94
CA ALA A 149 7.25 9.15 12.40
C ALA A 149 6.90 8.37 13.68
N LYS A 150 6.23 9.00 14.66
CA LYS A 150 5.70 8.28 15.85
C LYS A 150 4.72 7.20 15.44
N LYS A 151 3.75 7.52 14.58
CA LYS A 151 2.75 6.54 14.12
C LYS A 151 3.42 5.37 13.38
N VAL A 152 4.42 5.62 12.55
CA VAL A 152 5.23 4.55 11.92
C VAL A 152 5.93 3.66 12.95
N ASN A 153 6.44 4.21 14.05
CA ASN A 153 7.09 3.40 15.10
C ASN A 153 6.10 2.50 15.83
N VAL A 154 4.89 3.00 16.09
CA VAL A 154 3.78 2.21 16.64
C VAL A 154 3.35 1.11 15.66
N MET A 155 3.20 1.39 14.36
CA MET A 155 2.92 0.34 13.36
C MET A 155 4.00 -0.75 13.35
N LYS A 156 5.28 -0.37 13.46
CA LYS A 156 6.39 -1.33 13.58
C LYS A 156 6.29 -2.17 14.84
N GLU A 157 5.79 -1.62 15.94
CA GLU A 157 5.57 -2.34 17.18
C GLU A 157 4.38 -3.31 17.08
N LEU A 158 3.24 -2.83 16.58
CA LEU A 158 2.07 -3.67 16.30
C LEU A 158 2.43 -4.84 15.37
N ARG A 159 3.25 -4.59 14.34
CA ARG A 159 3.78 -5.65 13.46
C ARG A 159 4.68 -6.63 14.22
N ARG A 160 5.60 -6.16 15.07
CA ARG A 160 6.51 -7.01 15.86
C ARG A 160 5.72 -7.91 16.83
N SER A 161 4.62 -7.41 17.36
CA SER A 161 3.72 -8.14 18.26
C SER A 161 2.70 -9.02 17.52
N GLY A 162 2.70 -9.03 16.18
CA GLY A 162 1.74 -9.82 15.39
C GLY A 162 0.31 -9.27 15.39
N LEU A 163 0.12 -8.02 15.82
CA LEU A 163 -1.17 -7.34 15.90
C LEU A 163 -1.55 -6.64 14.61
N LEU A 164 -0.57 -6.09 13.89
CA LEU A 164 -0.71 -5.63 12.51
C LEU A 164 -0.16 -6.71 11.59
N LEU A 165 -0.97 -7.16 10.65
CA LEU A 165 -0.68 -8.23 9.70
C LEU A 165 -0.54 -7.65 8.29
N LYS A 166 0.24 -8.34 7.45
CA LYS A 166 0.43 -7.92 6.06
C LYS A 166 -0.90 -7.84 5.30
N LYS A 167 -1.83 -8.77 5.56
CA LYS A 167 -3.15 -8.81 4.92
C LYS A 167 -4.02 -7.59 5.28
N ASP A 168 -3.83 -7.00 6.46
CA ASP A 168 -4.61 -5.83 6.91
C ASP A 168 -4.44 -4.63 5.99
N ILE A 169 -3.27 -4.50 5.36
CA ILE A 169 -2.98 -3.44 4.39
C ILE A 169 -3.99 -3.45 3.24
N ARG A 170 -4.41 -4.65 2.82
CA ARG A 170 -5.38 -4.87 1.74
C ARG A 170 -6.80 -4.92 2.29
N ASP A 171 -7.02 -5.75 3.32
CA ASP A 171 -8.34 -6.04 3.89
C ASP A 171 -9.03 -4.76 4.46
N TYR A 172 -8.24 -3.79 4.93
CA TYR A 172 -8.74 -2.53 5.49
C TYR A 172 -8.26 -1.30 4.72
N HIS A 173 -7.84 -1.47 3.47
CA HIS A 173 -7.47 -0.38 2.56
C HIS A 173 -6.49 0.64 3.17
N LEU A 174 -5.54 0.23 4.03
CA LEU A 174 -4.70 1.15 4.81
C LEU A 174 -3.86 2.11 3.92
N LEU A 175 -3.57 1.70 2.68
CA LEU A 175 -2.92 2.58 1.71
C LEU A 175 -3.78 3.76 1.30
N GLN A 176 -5.10 3.62 1.19
CA GLN A 176 -6.02 4.72 0.87
C GLN A 176 -5.91 5.83 1.91
N TYR A 177 -6.03 5.46 3.19
CA TYR A 177 -6.02 6.39 4.32
C TYR A 177 -4.66 7.06 4.55
N SER A 178 -3.56 6.41 4.14
CA SER A 178 -2.21 6.97 4.26
C SER A 178 -1.71 7.65 2.98
N CYS A 179 -2.52 7.73 1.92
CA CYS A 179 -2.05 8.24 0.64
C CYS A 179 -2.04 9.80 0.57
N TYR A 180 -1.54 10.48 1.59
CA TYR A 180 -1.47 11.94 1.65
C TYR A 180 -0.08 12.39 2.13
N GLU A 181 0.38 13.57 1.71
CA GLU A 181 1.73 14.05 2.02
C GLU A 181 2.04 14.06 3.53
N PRO A 182 1.13 14.42 4.45
CA PRO A 182 1.42 14.40 5.88
C PRO A 182 1.43 13.00 6.51
N THR A 183 1.04 11.98 5.74
CA THR A 183 1.01 10.56 6.14
C THR A 183 1.97 9.71 5.32
N LYS A 184 2.91 10.37 4.65
CA LYS A 184 3.82 9.79 3.67
C LYS A 184 4.76 8.73 4.25
N GLU A 185 5.26 8.89 5.47
CA GLU A 185 6.09 7.87 6.10
C GLU A 185 5.27 6.62 6.42
N ARG A 186 4.01 6.78 6.86
CA ARG A 186 3.06 5.64 7.00
C ARG A 186 2.83 4.94 5.67
N PHE A 187 2.52 5.69 4.61
CA PHE A 187 2.36 5.14 3.27
C PHE A 187 3.60 4.40 2.78
N GLU A 188 4.77 5.05 2.84
CA GLU A 188 6.02 4.45 2.43
C GLU A 188 6.32 3.18 3.26
N TYR A 189 6.06 3.19 4.56
CA TYR A 189 6.21 2.00 5.41
C TYR A 189 5.31 0.84 4.97
N LEU A 190 4.03 1.11 4.73
CA LEU A 190 3.04 0.11 4.30
C LEU A 190 3.37 -0.45 2.92
N VAL A 191 3.67 0.41 1.94
CA VAL A 191 4.07 -0.02 0.58
C VAL A 191 5.38 -0.80 0.59
N ASN A 192 6.36 -0.40 1.41
CA ASN A 192 7.61 -1.16 1.55
C ASN A 192 7.38 -2.57 2.10
N TRP A 193 6.35 -2.74 2.94
CA TRP A 193 5.99 -4.03 3.51
C TRP A 193 5.15 -4.87 2.54
N ASP A 194 4.22 -4.25 1.83
CA ASP A 194 3.41 -4.91 0.81
C ASP A 194 3.26 -4.09 -0.48
N PRO A 195 4.22 -4.18 -1.40
CA PRO A 195 4.16 -3.40 -2.63
C PRO A 195 2.98 -3.79 -3.52
N ASP A 196 2.56 -5.06 -3.51
CA ASP A 196 1.48 -5.56 -4.36
C ASP A 196 0.12 -4.93 -4.01
N ALA A 197 -0.05 -4.42 -2.78
CA ALA A 197 -1.25 -3.69 -2.38
C ALA A 197 -1.50 -2.44 -3.26
N LEU A 198 -0.48 -1.82 -3.86
CA LEU A 198 -0.67 -0.72 -4.81
C LEU A 198 -1.50 -1.08 -6.05
N ILE A 199 -1.51 -2.36 -6.44
CA ILE A 199 -2.22 -2.85 -7.64
C ILE A 199 -3.51 -3.56 -7.24
N GLU A 200 -3.46 -4.28 -6.12
CA GLU A 200 -4.56 -5.15 -5.69
C GLU A 200 -5.64 -4.44 -4.88
N THR A 201 -5.30 -3.36 -4.16
CA THR A 201 -6.28 -2.58 -3.41
C THR A 201 -7.29 -1.94 -4.36
N ARG A 202 -8.56 -2.25 -4.12
CA ARG A 202 -9.70 -1.63 -4.81
C ARG A 202 -10.58 -0.89 -3.83
N VAL A 203 -11.07 0.28 -4.23
CA VAL A 203 -12.02 1.11 -3.48
C VAL A 203 -13.19 1.33 -4.42
N ASP A 204 -14.41 1.00 -3.99
CA ASP A 204 -15.61 1.00 -4.84
C ASP A 204 -15.41 0.26 -6.18
N ASP A 205 -14.80 -0.93 -6.11
CA ASP A 205 -14.40 -1.76 -7.25
C ASP A 205 -13.37 -1.14 -8.21
N GLU A 206 -12.85 0.06 -7.93
CA GLU A 206 -11.83 0.74 -8.73
C GLU A 206 -10.42 0.54 -8.16
N PRO A 207 -9.37 0.38 -9.00
CA PRO A 207 -8.00 0.36 -8.51
C PRO A 207 -7.65 1.66 -7.77
N LEU A 208 -6.88 1.58 -6.68
CA LEU A 208 -6.55 2.73 -5.83
C LEU A 208 -6.10 4.00 -6.59
N ILE A 209 -5.32 3.86 -7.66
CA ILE A 209 -4.86 5.00 -8.47
C ILE A 209 -5.99 5.73 -9.22
N HIS A 210 -7.07 5.03 -9.57
CA HIS A 210 -8.25 5.65 -10.18
C HIS A 210 -9.06 6.41 -9.13
N TYR A 211 -9.29 5.79 -7.97
CA TYR A 211 -10.00 6.42 -6.85
C TYR A 211 -9.32 7.71 -6.39
N MET A 212 -7.98 7.72 -6.31
CA MET A 212 -7.20 8.88 -5.86
C MET A 212 -6.88 9.90 -6.97
N ALA A 213 -7.49 9.80 -8.17
CA ALA A 213 -7.11 10.61 -9.32
C ALA A 213 -7.41 12.11 -9.19
N ASN A 214 -8.26 12.51 -8.24
CA ASN A 214 -8.57 13.92 -7.96
C ASN A 214 -7.66 14.54 -6.88
N ALA A 215 -6.85 13.74 -6.18
CA ALA A 215 -5.99 14.17 -5.08
C ALA A 215 -4.53 14.26 -5.56
N GLU A 216 -4.08 15.45 -5.91
CA GLU A 216 -2.76 15.69 -6.53
C GLU A 216 -1.58 15.09 -5.73
N ASP A 217 -1.52 15.36 -4.43
CA ASP A 217 -0.44 14.88 -3.55
C ASP A 217 -0.43 13.35 -3.50
N SER A 218 -1.61 12.73 -3.45
CA SER A 218 -1.81 11.30 -3.47
C SER A 218 -1.32 10.66 -4.76
N ILE A 219 -1.62 11.29 -5.90
CA ILE A 219 -1.15 10.82 -7.23
C ILE A 219 0.37 10.83 -7.28
N HIS A 220 1.02 11.89 -6.79
CA HIS A 220 2.48 11.98 -6.77
C HIS A 220 3.09 10.85 -5.93
N LEU A 221 2.56 10.57 -4.73
CA LEU A 221 2.98 9.46 -3.87
C LEU A 221 2.77 8.10 -4.54
N LEU A 222 1.58 7.83 -5.08
CA LEU A 222 1.24 6.56 -5.73
C LEU A 222 2.08 6.30 -6.96
N LEU A 223 2.24 7.28 -7.84
CA LEU A 223 3.06 7.11 -9.05
C LEU A 223 4.53 6.90 -8.70
N LYS A 224 5.07 7.66 -7.75
CA LYS A 224 6.46 7.49 -7.29
C LYS A 224 6.68 6.08 -6.72
N ALA A 225 5.78 5.61 -5.86
CA ALA A 225 5.81 4.25 -5.33
C ALA A 225 5.62 3.19 -6.42
N GLY A 226 4.70 3.44 -7.35
CA GLY A 226 4.42 2.62 -8.52
C GLY A 226 5.65 2.41 -9.39
N PHE A 227 6.35 3.48 -9.79
CA PHE A 227 7.57 3.35 -10.59
C PHE A 227 8.70 2.65 -9.85
N LYS A 228 8.78 2.81 -8.53
CA LYS A 228 9.77 2.13 -7.68
C LYS A 228 9.52 0.63 -7.58
N TYR A 229 8.30 0.22 -7.24
CA TYR A 229 7.98 -1.18 -6.92
C TYR A 229 7.45 -1.98 -8.11
N HIS A 230 6.77 -1.31 -9.03
CA HIS A 230 6.08 -1.92 -10.16
C HIS A 230 6.51 -1.36 -11.53
N PRO A 231 7.82 -1.22 -11.80
CA PRO A 231 8.30 -0.63 -13.05
C PRO A 231 7.84 -1.42 -14.28
N LYS A 232 7.72 -2.75 -14.16
CA LYS A 232 7.34 -3.64 -15.29
C LYS A 232 5.94 -3.40 -15.82
N ILE A 233 5.03 -2.88 -15.00
CA ILE A 233 3.67 -2.54 -15.45
C ILE A 233 3.52 -1.06 -15.82
N GLY A 234 4.58 -0.25 -15.69
CA GLY A 234 4.56 1.16 -16.02
C GLY A 234 4.15 2.07 -14.86
N GLY A 235 4.41 1.68 -13.61
CA GLY A 235 4.25 2.55 -12.45
C GLY A 235 2.81 2.97 -12.16
N LEU A 236 1.87 2.03 -12.23
CA LEU A 236 0.40 2.21 -12.06
C LEU A 236 -0.30 2.99 -13.18
N LEU A 237 0.43 3.76 -13.98
CA LEU A 237 -0.09 4.66 -15.01
C LEU A 237 -1.00 4.01 -16.07
N PHE A 238 -0.77 2.72 -16.31
CA PHE A 238 -1.50 1.93 -17.31
C PHE A 238 -2.33 0.79 -16.69
N ILE A 239 -2.61 0.86 -15.39
CA ILE A 239 -3.65 0.05 -14.76
C ILE A 239 -4.98 0.48 -15.36
N LYS A 240 -5.85 -0.49 -15.59
CA LYS A 240 -7.20 -0.27 -16.14
C LYS A 240 -8.24 -0.43 -15.04
N ASP A 241 -9.25 0.42 -15.08
CA ASP A 241 -10.48 0.27 -14.30
C ASP A 241 -11.39 -0.85 -14.87
N SER A 242 -12.58 -0.98 -14.31
CA SER A 242 -13.63 -1.90 -14.77
C SER A 242 -14.16 -1.58 -16.19
N ASN A 243 -14.01 -0.34 -16.65
CA ASN A 243 -14.40 0.14 -17.99
C ASN A 243 -13.27 0.01 -19.03
N GLY A 244 -12.07 -0.41 -18.61
CA GLY A 244 -10.90 -0.50 -19.46
C GLY A 244 -10.17 0.82 -19.71
N ILE A 245 -10.56 1.91 -19.02
CA ILE A 245 -9.90 3.21 -19.03
C ILE A 245 -8.61 3.10 -18.22
N ILE A 246 -7.51 3.67 -18.73
CA ILE A 246 -6.23 3.63 -18.01
C ILE A 246 -6.11 4.77 -16.99
N ALA A 247 -5.39 4.55 -15.90
CA ALA A 247 -5.17 5.55 -14.85
C ALA A 247 -4.68 6.90 -15.37
N PHE A 248 -3.81 6.91 -16.39
CA PHE A 248 -3.37 8.17 -17.04
C PHE A 248 -4.52 9.01 -17.57
N ASP A 249 -5.51 8.39 -18.23
CA ASP A 249 -6.65 9.12 -18.78
C ASP A 249 -7.50 9.70 -17.65
N THR A 250 -7.76 8.91 -16.60
CA THR A 250 -8.50 9.35 -15.42
C THR A 250 -7.82 10.55 -14.74
N ILE A 251 -6.51 10.45 -14.46
CA ILE A 251 -5.73 11.55 -13.85
C ILE A 251 -5.74 12.79 -14.75
N CYS A 252 -5.57 12.64 -16.07
CA CYS A 252 -5.64 13.77 -17.00
C CYS A 252 -7.00 14.46 -16.99
N ASN A 253 -8.09 13.71 -16.81
CA ASN A 253 -9.44 14.28 -16.75
C ASN A 253 -9.67 15.06 -15.45
N GLU A 254 -9.16 14.57 -14.33
CA GLU A 254 -9.36 15.18 -13.01
C GLU A 254 -8.49 16.43 -12.79
N ILE A 255 -7.17 16.33 -13.06
CA ILE A 255 -6.22 17.41 -12.73
C ILE A 255 -5.59 18.08 -13.96
N GLY A 256 -5.92 17.62 -15.16
CA GLY A 256 -5.43 18.16 -16.43
C GLY A 256 -4.14 17.51 -16.94
N GLU A 257 -4.04 17.38 -18.27
CA GLU A 257 -2.90 16.77 -18.96
C GLU A 257 -1.57 17.46 -18.64
N THR A 258 -1.51 18.79 -18.69
CA THR A 258 -0.27 19.56 -18.41
C THR A 258 0.30 19.23 -17.05
N LYS A 259 -0.55 19.27 -16.02
CA LYS A 259 -0.20 19.04 -14.62
C LYS A 259 0.21 17.59 -14.39
N THR A 260 -0.53 16.65 -14.97
CA THR A 260 -0.18 15.22 -14.98
C THR A 260 1.22 14.99 -15.55
N MET A 261 1.54 15.63 -16.67
CA MET A 261 2.86 15.51 -17.30
C MET A 261 3.97 16.18 -16.49
N ASP A 262 3.68 17.23 -15.73
CA ASP A 262 4.64 17.86 -14.80
C ASP A 262 4.96 16.91 -13.63
N ILE A 263 3.95 16.31 -13.00
CA ILE A 263 4.13 15.26 -11.97
C ILE A 263 5.00 14.12 -12.50
N LEU A 264 4.68 13.59 -13.69
CA LEU A 264 5.47 12.51 -14.30
C LEU A 264 6.90 12.95 -14.60
N HIS A 265 7.10 14.21 -14.99
CA HIS A 265 8.43 14.75 -15.22
C HIS A 265 9.24 14.82 -13.94
N ASP A 266 8.65 15.25 -12.83
CA ASP A 266 9.35 15.36 -11.55
C ASP A 266 9.73 13.99 -11.00
N ILE A 267 8.89 12.97 -11.22
CA ILE A 267 9.17 11.59 -10.79
C ILE A 267 10.25 10.93 -11.66
N LEU A 268 10.19 11.08 -12.99
CA LEU A 268 11.04 10.32 -13.94
C LEU A 268 12.36 11.02 -14.31
N SER A 269 12.43 12.35 -14.20
CA SER A 269 13.60 13.11 -14.62
C SER A 269 14.85 12.99 -13.74
N PRO A 270 14.77 12.73 -12.42
CA PRO A 270 15.95 12.56 -11.59
C PRO A 270 16.82 11.36 -12.00
N THR A 271 16.20 10.24 -12.42
CA THR A 271 16.92 9.02 -12.76
C THR A 271 17.18 8.88 -14.25
N ARG A 272 16.23 9.31 -15.11
CA ARG A 272 16.27 9.17 -16.58
C ARG A 272 16.59 7.76 -17.08
N ASP A 273 16.28 6.75 -16.28
CA ASP A 273 16.56 5.34 -16.56
C ASP A 273 15.29 4.52 -16.78
N PHE A 274 14.13 5.11 -16.51
CA PHE A 274 12.85 4.44 -16.68
C PHE A 274 12.39 4.46 -18.15
N PRO A 275 12.15 3.30 -18.79
CA PRO A 275 11.83 3.19 -20.21
C PRO A 275 10.36 3.53 -20.52
N ILE A 276 9.85 4.69 -20.07
CA ILE A 276 8.42 5.06 -20.13
C ILE A 276 7.81 4.92 -21.53
N LEU A 277 8.54 5.29 -22.58
CA LEU A 277 8.05 5.17 -23.96
C LEU A 277 7.77 3.71 -24.37
N HIS A 278 8.45 2.73 -23.79
CA HIS A 278 8.15 1.32 -24.08
C HIS A 278 6.76 0.95 -23.57
N HIS A 279 6.37 1.45 -22.39
CA HIS A 279 5.04 1.25 -21.85
C HIS A 279 3.99 2.05 -22.62
N VAL A 280 4.25 3.33 -22.95
CA VAL A 280 3.30 4.17 -23.70
C VAL A 280 2.99 3.59 -25.07
N PHE A 281 4.01 3.21 -25.84
CA PHE A 281 3.78 2.65 -27.18
C PHE A 281 3.02 1.32 -27.14
N THR A 282 3.17 0.53 -26.07
CA THR A 282 2.54 -0.79 -25.98
C THR A 282 1.16 -0.76 -25.33
N LYS A 283 0.94 0.13 -24.36
CA LYS A 283 -0.27 0.16 -23.54
C LYS A 283 -1.19 1.35 -23.82
N ALA A 284 -0.65 2.47 -24.31
CA ALA A 284 -1.41 3.70 -24.51
C ALA A 284 -0.93 4.49 -25.75
N PRO A 285 -0.93 3.87 -26.94
CA PRO A 285 -0.29 4.43 -28.12
C PRO A 285 -0.89 5.77 -28.57
N LYS A 286 -2.14 6.09 -28.17
CA LYS A 286 -2.78 7.38 -28.42
C LYS A 286 -2.06 8.58 -27.79
N HIS A 287 -1.25 8.37 -26.74
CA HIS A 287 -0.47 9.44 -26.09
C HIS A 287 1.01 9.46 -26.50
N LYS A 288 1.41 8.70 -27.53
CA LYS A 288 2.82 8.58 -27.91
C LYS A 288 3.50 9.92 -28.16
N ASP A 289 2.84 10.84 -28.86
CA ASP A 289 3.42 12.12 -29.25
C ASP A 289 3.62 13.05 -28.04
N LEU A 290 2.66 13.04 -27.11
CA LEU A 290 2.74 13.75 -25.84
C LEU A 290 3.95 13.29 -25.02
N PHE A 291 4.08 11.97 -24.83
CA PHE A 291 5.20 11.42 -24.06
C PHE A 291 6.54 11.56 -24.78
N MET A 292 6.60 11.43 -26.10
CA MET A 292 7.84 11.67 -26.85
C MET A 292 8.30 13.13 -26.70
N LYS A 293 7.36 14.09 -26.70
CA LYS A 293 7.65 15.51 -26.51
C LYS A 293 8.20 15.78 -25.09
N LYS A 294 7.58 15.21 -24.06
CA LYS A 294 8.00 15.43 -22.66
C LYS A 294 9.25 14.62 -22.27
N PHE A 295 9.42 13.41 -22.80
CA PHE A 295 10.47 12.46 -22.42
C PHE A 295 11.33 12.00 -23.62
N PRO A 296 11.96 12.93 -24.38
CA PRO A 296 12.73 12.56 -25.56
C PRO A 296 13.93 11.65 -25.23
N TRP A 297 14.48 11.77 -24.03
CA TRP A 297 15.60 10.95 -23.55
C TRP A 297 15.23 9.46 -23.44
N ALA A 298 13.97 9.13 -23.15
CA ALA A 298 13.53 7.75 -22.95
C ALA A 298 13.53 6.91 -24.24
N TYR A 299 13.65 7.55 -25.41
CA TYR A 299 13.68 6.89 -26.72
C TYR A 299 14.88 5.94 -26.87
N HIS A 300 16.01 6.26 -26.21
CA HIS A 300 17.24 5.50 -26.30
C HIS A 300 17.40 4.44 -25.21
N LEU A 301 16.48 4.42 -24.24
CA LEU A 301 16.52 3.44 -23.18
C LEU A 301 16.15 2.05 -23.68
N LYS A 302 16.47 1.07 -22.84
CA LYS A 302 16.04 -0.31 -23.02
C LYS A 302 15.04 -0.67 -21.94
N ASP A 303 14.07 -1.53 -22.26
CA ASP A 303 13.18 -2.07 -21.25
C ASP A 303 13.91 -3.01 -20.27
N HIS A 304 13.18 -3.52 -19.27
CA HIS A 304 13.70 -4.47 -18.27
C HIS A 304 14.20 -5.79 -18.87
N ASN A 305 13.88 -6.08 -20.13
CA ASN A 305 14.37 -7.24 -20.86
C ASN A 305 15.53 -6.90 -21.81
N GLY A 306 16.03 -5.66 -21.78
CA GLY A 306 17.09 -5.17 -22.64
C GLY A 306 16.65 -4.83 -24.07
N ARG A 307 15.35 -4.80 -24.36
CA ARG A 307 14.79 -4.46 -25.68
C ARG A 307 14.90 -2.97 -25.90
N ALA A 308 15.31 -2.56 -27.10
CA ALA A 308 15.10 -1.19 -27.54
C ALA A 308 13.61 -0.95 -27.86
N LEU A 309 13.19 0.32 -27.93
CA LEU A 309 11.78 0.70 -28.12
C LEU A 309 11.09 -0.06 -29.26
N HIS A 310 11.68 -0.05 -30.45
CA HIS A 310 11.14 -0.79 -31.61
C HIS A 310 11.01 -2.29 -31.39
N GLN A 311 11.91 -2.92 -30.63
CA GLN A 311 11.82 -4.35 -30.31
C GLN A 311 10.65 -4.61 -29.35
N ALA A 312 10.41 -3.71 -28.39
CA ALA A 312 9.24 -3.81 -27.51
C ALA A 312 7.92 -3.64 -28.27
N VAL A 313 7.84 -2.68 -29.19
CA VAL A 313 6.66 -2.48 -30.06
C VAL A 313 6.40 -3.71 -30.93
N LEU A 314 7.44 -4.28 -31.55
CA LEU A 314 7.33 -5.52 -32.33
C LEU A 314 6.88 -6.72 -31.47
N ALA A 315 7.40 -6.83 -30.25
CA ALA A 315 7.06 -7.91 -29.32
C ALA A 315 5.65 -7.79 -28.74
N ALA A 316 5.09 -6.58 -28.68
CA ALA A 316 3.71 -6.35 -28.23
C ALA A 316 2.67 -6.79 -29.27
N GLY A 317 3.09 -7.03 -30.50
CA GLY A 317 2.27 -7.68 -31.52
C GLY A 317 1.82 -6.74 -32.65
N PRO A 318 1.09 -7.30 -33.62
CA PRO A 318 0.70 -6.64 -34.87
C PRO A 318 -0.24 -5.45 -34.65
N ASP A 319 -1.17 -5.52 -33.70
CA ASP A 319 -2.11 -4.43 -33.41
C ASP A 319 -1.39 -3.16 -33.00
N VAL A 320 -0.44 -3.29 -32.06
CA VAL A 320 0.42 -2.19 -31.62
C VAL A 320 1.26 -1.67 -32.79
N MET A 321 1.86 -2.56 -33.57
CA MET A 321 2.68 -2.19 -34.72
C MET A 321 1.90 -1.44 -35.81
N ASN A 322 0.62 -1.74 -36.01
CA ASN A 322 -0.23 -1.06 -36.99
C ASN A 322 -0.47 0.41 -36.63
N VAL A 323 -0.49 0.74 -35.33
CA VAL A 323 -0.60 2.12 -34.83
C VAL A 323 0.72 2.90 -34.99
N HIS A 324 1.84 2.20 -35.22
CA HIS A 324 3.20 2.76 -35.26
C HIS A 324 3.94 2.47 -36.57
N ASN A 325 3.27 2.62 -37.71
CA ASN A 325 3.86 2.40 -39.03
C ASN A 325 5.13 3.24 -39.28
N GLU A 326 5.23 4.42 -38.68
CA GLU A 326 6.39 5.30 -38.73
C GLU A 326 7.63 4.71 -38.04
N LEU A 327 7.44 4.03 -36.90
CA LEU A 327 8.54 3.38 -36.18
C LEU A 327 9.09 2.20 -36.99
N PHE A 328 8.20 1.49 -37.67
CA PHE A 328 8.54 0.41 -38.58
C PHE A 328 9.30 0.91 -39.82
N ALA A 329 8.79 1.95 -40.48
CA ALA A 329 9.44 2.55 -41.65
C ALA A 329 10.84 3.10 -41.32
N SER A 330 11.03 3.63 -40.11
CA SER A 330 12.31 4.18 -39.63
C SER A 330 13.33 3.15 -39.15
N LEU A 331 13.03 1.85 -39.20
CA LEU A 331 14.01 0.81 -38.89
C LEU A 331 15.17 0.86 -39.89
N SER A 332 16.40 1.00 -39.39
CA SER A 332 17.60 0.84 -40.21
C SER A 332 17.95 -0.63 -40.40
N ASP A 333 18.68 -0.97 -41.46
CA ASP A 333 19.05 -2.36 -41.74
C ASP A 333 19.87 -2.98 -40.59
N ASN A 334 20.65 -2.16 -39.89
CA ASN A 334 21.36 -2.56 -38.67
C ASN A 334 20.40 -2.92 -37.53
N LYS A 335 19.30 -2.18 -37.34
CA LYS A 335 18.25 -2.53 -36.36
C LYS A 335 17.49 -3.80 -36.78
N ILE A 336 17.21 -3.97 -38.07
CA ILE A 336 16.58 -5.19 -38.63
C ILE A 336 17.44 -6.43 -38.37
N GLN A 337 18.76 -6.29 -38.34
CA GLN A 337 19.69 -7.38 -38.03
C GLN A 337 19.85 -7.66 -36.52
N ARG A 338 19.36 -6.81 -35.63
CA ARG A 338 19.47 -7.04 -34.19
C ARG A 338 18.40 -8.00 -33.74
N LYS A 339 18.82 -9.06 -33.05
CA LYS A 339 17.91 -10.03 -32.45
C LYS A 339 17.28 -9.45 -31.19
N ASP A 340 16.04 -9.83 -30.94
CA ASP A 340 15.40 -9.61 -29.66
C ASP A 340 16.20 -10.33 -28.55
N PRO A 341 16.51 -9.64 -27.44
CA PRO A 341 17.31 -10.23 -26.36
C PRO A 341 16.63 -11.39 -25.64
N ILE A 342 15.29 -11.49 -25.64
CA ILE A 342 14.57 -12.56 -24.94
C ILE A 342 14.46 -13.80 -25.81
N ASN A 343 13.82 -13.67 -26.98
CA ASN A 343 13.47 -14.83 -27.80
C ASN A 343 14.52 -15.13 -28.88
N THR A 344 15.54 -14.29 -29.03
CA THR A 344 16.63 -14.40 -30.02
C THR A 344 16.16 -14.36 -31.49
N LEU A 345 14.92 -13.95 -31.73
CA LEU A 345 14.33 -13.81 -33.06
C LEU A 345 14.75 -12.49 -33.69
N TYR A 346 14.82 -12.49 -35.02
CA TYR A 346 14.91 -11.25 -35.79
C TYR A 346 13.54 -10.56 -35.83
N PRO A 347 13.48 -9.24 -36.04
CA PRO A 347 12.23 -8.47 -36.15
C PRO A 347 11.15 -9.13 -37.01
N PHE A 348 11.48 -9.57 -38.22
CA PHE A 348 10.51 -10.23 -39.11
C PHE A 348 9.99 -11.56 -38.53
N ALA A 349 10.82 -12.30 -37.81
CA ALA A 349 10.44 -13.56 -37.20
C ALA A 349 9.64 -13.35 -35.92
N ALA A 350 9.96 -12.32 -35.13
CA ALA A 350 9.16 -11.93 -33.96
C ALA A 350 7.74 -11.55 -34.38
N MET A 351 7.58 -10.82 -35.49
CA MET A 351 6.27 -10.49 -36.05
C MET A 351 5.51 -11.72 -36.54
N ALA A 352 6.20 -12.69 -37.15
CA ALA A 352 5.58 -13.88 -37.72
C ALA A 352 5.05 -14.87 -36.67
N VAL A 353 5.45 -14.74 -35.39
CA VAL A 353 5.05 -15.66 -34.30
C VAL A 353 3.72 -15.24 -33.65
N GLY A 354 3.22 -14.02 -33.88
CA GLY A 354 1.97 -13.56 -33.30
C GLY A 354 0.72 -14.18 -33.95
N GLU A 355 -0.37 -14.31 -33.19
CA GLU A 355 -1.66 -14.86 -33.64
C GLU A 355 -2.27 -14.09 -34.83
N HIS A 356 -1.93 -12.80 -34.97
CA HIS A 356 -2.38 -11.93 -36.07
C HIS A 356 -1.21 -11.43 -36.94
N ALA A 357 -0.25 -12.30 -37.25
CA ALA A 357 0.94 -11.94 -38.01
C ALA A 357 0.62 -11.22 -39.33
N ASP A 358 1.10 -9.98 -39.47
CA ASP A 358 1.07 -9.23 -40.73
C ASP A 358 2.20 -9.72 -41.65
N LEU A 359 1.84 -10.62 -42.57
CA LEU A 359 2.79 -11.25 -43.49
C LEU A 359 3.43 -10.24 -44.46
N ASP A 360 2.73 -9.16 -44.82
CA ASP A 360 3.25 -8.14 -45.71
C ASP A 360 4.38 -7.36 -45.04
N LYS A 361 4.20 -6.99 -43.76
CA LYS A 361 5.28 -6.38 -42.97
C LYS A 361 6.43 -7.34 -42.71
N CYS A 362 6.14 -8.62 -42.43
CA CYS A 362 7.18 -9.64 -42.30
C CYS A 362 8.03 -9.73 -43.59
N TYR A 363 7.36 -9.81 -44.74
CA TYR A 363 8.02 -9.91 -46.03
C TYR A 363 8.78 -8.62 -46.38
N TYR A 364 8.24 -7.44 -46.04
CA TYR A 364 8.92 -6.17 -46.21
C TYR A 364 10.24 -6.13 -45.44
N LEU A 365 10.26 -6.49 -44.15
CA LEU A 365 11.50 -6.53 -43.35
C LEU A 365 12.50 -7.53 -43.91
N LEU A 366 12.02 -8.69 -44.37
CA LEU A 366 12.85 -9.72 -44.96
C LEU A 366 13.48 -9.26 -46.28
N ARG A 367 12.70 -8.59 -47.14
CA ARG A 367 13.15 -8.04 -48.42
C ARG A 367 14.17 -6.92 -48.24
N ARG A 368 14.05 -6.13 -47.19
CA ARG A 368 15.04 -5.10 -46.84
C ARG A 368 16.39 -5.70 -46.44
N GLN A 369 16.39 -6.84 -45.73
CA GLN A 369 17.63 -7.51 -45.35
C GLN A 369 17.62 -9.03 -45.57
N PRO A 370 17.69 -9.50 -46.83
CA PRO A 370 17.63 -10.93 -47.16
C PRO A 370 18.85 -11.69 -46.60
N SER A 371 19.98 -11.00 -46.40
CA SER A 371 21.22 -11.61 -45.87
C SER A 371 21.05 -12.27 -44.50
N VAL A 372 20.01 -11.90 -43.74
CA VAL A 372 19.72 -12.51 -42.43
C VAL A 372 19.44 -14.02 -42.58
N LEU A 373 18.79 -14.43 -43.69
CA LEU A 373 18.58 -15.84 -44.00
C LEU A 373 19.88 -16.55 -44.38
N GLU A 374 20.73 -15.89 -45.16
CA GLU A 374 22.00 -16.47 -45.62
C GLU A 374 22.99 -16.73 -44.49
N ARG A 375 23.07 -15.81 -43.51
CA ARG A 375 23.97 -15.96 -42.35
C ARG A 375 23.64 -17.20 -41.53
N ARG A 376 22.35 -17.52 -41.37
CA ARG A 376 21.91 -18.73 -40.68
C ARG A 376 22.38 -19.99 -41.41
N SER A 377 22.17 -20.03 -42.73
CA SER A 377 22.61 -21.15 -43.58
C SER A 377 24.14 -21.35 -43.48
N ARG A 378 24.93 -20.27 -43.54
CA ARG A 378 26.40 -20.36 -43.39
C ARG A 378 26.80 -20.88 -42.01
N ALA A 379 26.20 -20.38 -40.93
CA ALA A 379 26.50 -20.82 -39.57
C ALA A 379 26.14 -22.31 -39.34
N GLU A 380 24.98 -22.75 -39.83
CA GLU A 380 24.56 -24.15 -39.76
C GLU A 380 25.48 -25.08 -40.58
N ASN A 381 25.89 -24.64 -41.78
CA ASN A 381 26.85 -25.38 -42.60
C ASN A 381 28.21 -25.53 -41.91
N ILE A 382 28.70 -24.49 -41.22
CA ILE A 382 29.93 -24.56 -40.42
C ILE A 382 29.76 -25.54 -39.26
N ARG A 383 28.63 -25.50 -38.53
CA ARG A 383 28.34 -26.45 -37.44
C ARG A 383 28.27 -27.90 -37.93
N ARG A 384 27.62 -28.15 -39.07
CA ARG A 384 27.55 -29.49 -39.70
C ARG A 384 28.95 -30.00 -40.10
N ARG A 385 29.78 -29.14 -40.69
CA ARG A 385 31.17 -29.48 -41.05
C ARG A 385 32.03 -29.81 -39.81
N LYS A 386 31.84 -29.09 -38.69
CA LYS A 386 32.54 -29.39 -37.43
C LYS A 386 32.10 -30.73 -36.84
N LYS A 387 30.79 -31.03 -36.78
CA LYS A 387 30.29 -32.33 -36.28
C LYS A 387 30.85 -33.51 -37.08
N ARG A 388 30.91 -33.41 -38.41
CA ARG A 388 31.49 -34.46 -39.27
C ARG A 388 32.98 -34.72 -39.05
N LYS A 389 33.73 -33.76 -38.49
CA LYS A 389 35.16 -33.91 -38.18
C LYS A 389 35.43 -34.55 -36.81
N VAL A 390 34.45 -34.54 -35.89
CA VAL A 390 34.59 -35.12 -34.55
C VAL A 390 34.15 -36.59 -34.53
N SER A 391 33.33 -37.01 -35.50
CA SER A 391 32.87 -38.39 -35.65
C SER A 391 33.77 -39.27 -36.53
N LYS A 392 34.94 -38.78 -36.91
CA LYS A 392 36.02 -39.51 -37.59
C LYS A 392 37.22 -39.47 -36.68
#